data_AF-A0A1D3K7H2-F1
#
_entry.id   AF-A0A1D3K7H2-F1
#
_cell.length_a   1.000
_cell.length_b   1.000
_cell.length_c   1.000
_cell.angle_alpha   90.00
_cell.angle_beta   90.00
_cell.angle_gamma   90.00
#
_symmetry.space_group_name_H-M   'P 1'
#
loop_
_entity.id
_entity.type
_entity.pdbx_description
1 polymer ?
#
loop_
_entity_poly.entity_id
_entity_poly.type
_entity_poly.pdbx_seq_one_letter_code
_entity_poly.pdbx_strand_id
1 'polypeptide(L)'
;MNRRINQAVIQHLIDIEHRDLYAGSVTPRLVEAAGQAIADVLLDHGYQLESSYRDGRDVVHCYINPRTGEILDDIGFTLDLMDDGVGGPNLAVLLRTEGAHSTPPFGFTEPLRTARSWYLPMSDTATAHELFSAAGGLKTKPCFEWRAAA
;
A
#
# COMPACT_ATOMS: atom_id res chain seq x y z
N MET A 1 -14.11 -12.51 -0.85
CA MET A 1 -14.05 -11.97 -2.22
C MET A 1 -12.64 -11.45 -2.41
N ASN A 2 -11.86 -11.95 -3.38
CA ASN A 2 -10.46 -11.50 -3.56
C ASN A 2 -10.45 -10.16 -4.30
N ARG A 3 -10.69 -9.07 -3.57
CA ARG A 3 -10.65 -7.72 -4.12
C ARG A 3 -9.20 -7.36 -4.44
N ARG A 4 -8.97 -6.93 -5.68
CA ARG A 4 -7.64 -6.50 -6.16
C ARG A 4 -7.36 -5.09 -5.66
N ILE A 5 -6.15 -4.86 -5.16
CA ILE A 5 -5.80 -3.61 -4.47
C ILE A 5 -5.79 -2.42 -5.45
N ASN A 6 -5.04 -2.50 -6.55
CA ASN A 6 -4.99 -1.40 -7.54
C ASN A 6 -6.38 -1.03 -8.05
N GLN A 7 -7.20 -2.02 -8.42
CA GLN A 7 -8.56 -1.78 -8.91
C GLN A 7 -9.45 -1.13 -7.85
N ALA A 8 -9.33 -1.57 -6.59
CA ALA A 8 -10.06 -0.96 -5.47
C ALA A 8 -9.66 0.50 -5.26
N VAL A 9 -8.37 0.81 -5.32
CA VAL A 9 -7.82 2.16 -5.21
C VAL A 9 -8.31 3.04 -6.35
N ILE A 10 -8.15 2.61 -7.60
CA ILE A 10 -8.59 3.38 -8.78
C ILE A 10 -10.09 3.64 -8.72
N GLN A 11 -10.90 2.61 -8.43
CA GLN A 11 -12.35 2.77 -8.33
C GLN A 11 -12.73 3.75 -7.23
N HIS A 12 -12.12 3.63 -6.04
CA HIS A 12 -12.38 4.55 -4.93
C HIS A 12 -12.06 6.00 -5.30
N LEU A 13 -10.90 6.25 -5.94
CA LEU A 13 -10.49 7.58 -6.36
C LEU A 13 -11.43 8.18 -7.42
N ILE A 14 -11.98 7.36 -8.31
CA ILE A 14 -13.03 7.75 -9.25
C ILE A 14 -14.34 8.07 -8.52
N ASP A 15 -14.76 7.21 -7.59
CA ASP A 15 -16.04 7.33 -6.87
C ASP A 15 -16.10 8.61 -6.02
N ILE A 16 -14.98 9.02 -5.43
CA ILE A 16 -14.88 10.27 -4.65
C ILE A 16 -14.58 11.49 -5.52
N GLU A 17 -14.50 11.32 -6.84
CA GLU A 17 -14.12 12.35 -7.83
C GLU A 17 -12.83 13.09 -7.42
N HIS A 18 -11.79 12.34 -7.02
CA HIS A 18 -10.59 12.94 -6.45
C HIS A 18 -9.95 13.92 -7.44
N ARG A 19 -9.86 15.21 -7.05
CA ARG A 19 -9.43 16.31 -7.92
C ARG A 19 -8.09 16.05 -8.62
N ASP A 20 -7.15 15.43 -7.92
CA ASP A 20 -5.79 15.26 -8.42
C ASP A 20 -5.62 14.05 -9.35
N LEU A 21 -6.67 13.23 -9.57
CA LEU A 21 -6.60 12.03 -10.41
C LEU A 21 -6.19 12.36 -11.86
N TYR A 22 -6.57 13.55 -12.35
CA TYR A 22 -6.30 14.01 -13.73
C TYR A 22 -5.14 14.99 -13.84
N ALA A 23 -4.47 15.31 -12.73
CA ALA A 23 -3.43 16.35 -12.68
C ALA A 23 -2.08 15.92 -13.29
N GLY A 24 -1.95 14.66 -13.73
CA GLY A 24 -0.73 14.11 -14.32
C GLY A 24 0.45 13.98 -13.33
N SER A 25 0.19 14.12 -12.03
CA SER A 25 1.19 13.96 -10.98
C SER A 25 0.55 13.38 -9.71
N VAL A 26 1.33 12.58 -8.98
CA VAL A 26 0.90 12.01 -7.71
C VAL A 26 1.08 13.05 -6.59
N THR A 27 -0.02 13.43 -5.95
CA THR A 27 -0.01 14.36 -4.82
C THR A 27 -0.11 13.60 -3.49
N PRO A 28 0.39 14.18 -2.38
CA PRO A 28 0.24 13.55 -1.06
C PRO A 28 -1.22 13.25 -0.68
N ARG A 29 -2.17 14.08 -1.13
CA ARG A 29 -3.61 13.87 -0.87
C ARG A 29 -4.16 12.68 -1.63
N LEU A 30 -3.72 12.48 -2.88
CA LEU A 30 -4.08 11.32 -3.68
C LEU A 30 -3.60 10.02 -3.02
N VAL A 31 -2.37 10.02 -2.47
CA VAL A 31 -1.81 8.87 -1.75
C VAL A 31 -2.58 8.60 -0.45
N GLU A 32 -2.98 9.64 0.29
CA GLU A 32 -3.82 9.50 1.49
C GLU A 32 -5.18 8.86 1.16
N ALA A 33 -5.84 9.30 0.09
CA ALA A 33 -7.11 8.72 -0.36
C ALA A 33 -6.95 7.26 -0.84
N ALA A 34 -5.86 6.93 -1.54
CA ALA A 34 -5.55 5.54 -1.86
C ALA A 34 -5.33 4.69 -0.60
N GLY A 35 -4.72 5.26 0.44
CA GLY A 35 -4.56 4.58 1.72
C GLY A 35 -5.88 4.20 2.38
N GLN A 36 -6.91 5.04 2.25
CA GLN A 36 -8.26 4.72 2.72
C GLN A 36 -8.84 3.51 1.98
N ALA A 37 -8.71 3.49 0.65
CA ALA A 37 -9.16 2.35 -0.15
C ALA A 37 -8.43 1.04 0.20
N ILE A 38 -7.12 1.10 0.47
CA ILE A 38 -6.35 -0.07 0.94
C ILE A 38 -6.85 -0.53 2.31
N ALA A 39 -7.10 0.40 3.23
CA ALA A 39 -7.64 0.09 4.55
C ALA A 39 -9.01 -0.59 4.46
N ASP A 40 -9.88 -0.14 3.56
CA ASP A 40 -11.18 -0.78 3.32
C ASP A 40 -11.03 -2.22 2.79
N VAL A 41 -10.10 -2.45 1.86
CA VAL A 41 -9.80 -3.82 1.37
C VAL A 41 -9.31 -4.72 2.51
N LEU A 42 -8.49 -4.18 3.41
CA LEU A 42 -7.96 -4.91 4.55
C LEU A 42 -9.01 -5.15 5.65
N LEU A 43 -9.98 -4.26 5.79
CA LEU A 43 -11.12 -4.42 6.68
C LEU A 43 -11.95 -5.66 6.32
N ASP A 44 -12.14 -5.93 5.03
CA ASP A 44 -12.81 -7.16 4.55
C ASP A 44 -12.08 -8.44 4.99
N HIS A 45 -10.78 -8.32 5.31
CA HIS A 45 -9.93 -9.42 5.77
C HIS A 45 -9.76 -9.43 7.29
N GLY A 46 -10.48 -8.56 8.01
CA GLY A 46 -10.49 -8.48 9.47
C GLY A 46 -9.41 -7.59 10.08
N TYR A 47 -8.65 -6.84 9.27
CA TYR A 47 -7.66 -5.89 9.76
C TYR A 47 -8.28 -4.50 9.91
N GLN A 48 -8.10 -3.89 11.08
CA GLN A 48 -8.50 -2.52 11.35
C GLN A 48 -7.26 -1.63 11.27
N LEU A 49 -7.41 -0.46 10.63
CA LEU A 49 -6.36 0.56 10.62
C LEU A 49 -6.16 1.09 12.04
N GLU A 50 -4.97 0.88 12.60
CA GLU A 50 -4.60 1.33 13.94
C GLU A 50 -4.00 2.73 13.89
N SER A 51 -3.06 2.95 12.96
CA SER A 51 -2.42 4.24 12.79
C SER A 51 -2.08 4.51 11.33
N SER A 52 -2.02 5.79 10.99
CA SER A 52 -1.64 6.28 9.67
C SER A 52 -0.85 7.57 9.84
N TYR A 53 0.31 7.64 9.19
CA TYR A 53 1.10 8.86 9.12
C TYR A 53 1.79 8.98 7.77
N ARG A 54 2.25 10.21 7.47
CA ARG A 54 3.05 10.47 6.27
C ARG A 54 4.52 10.47 6.61
N ASP A 55 5.29 9.75 5.81
CA ASP A 55 6.74 9.73 5.87
C ASP A 55 7.30 10.19 4.51
N GLY A 56 7.51 11.50 4.40
CA GLY A 56 7.95 12.12 3.15
C GLY A 56 6.92 11.95 2.02
N ARG A 57 7.21 11.05 1.07
CA ARG A 57 6.35 10.74 -0.08
C ARG A 57 5.29 9.68 0.26
N ASP A 58 5.53 8.87 1.28
CA ASP A 58 4.75 7.68 1.56
C ASP A 58 3.67 7.97 2.60
N VAL A 59 2.58 7.21 2.48
CA VAL A 59 1.68 6.97 3.60
C VAL A 59 2.10 5.64 4.23
N VAL A 60 2.23 5.63 5.54
CA VAL A 60 2.60 4.44 6.32
C VAL A 60 1.43 4.09 7.22
N HIS A 61 0.92 2.88 7.06
CA HIS A 61 -0.20 2.35 7.83
C HIS A 61 0.26 1.20 8.74
N CYS A 62 -0.32 1.15 9.94
CA CYS A 62 -0.26 0.00 10.83
C CYS A 62 -1.68 -0.56 10.97
N TYR A 63 -1.82 -1.87 10.90
CA TYR A 63 -3.10 -2.54 11.04
C TYR A 63 -3.05 -3.64 12.10
N ILE A 64 -4.19 -3.85 12.76
CA ILE A 64 -4.39 -4.93 13.73
C ILE A 64 -5.60 -5.78 13.36
N ASN A 65 -5.47 -7.09 13.43
CA ASN A 65 -6.61 -7.99 13.41
C ASN A 65 -7.05 -8.28 14.86
N PRO A 66 -8.13 -7.66 15.36
CA PRO A 66 -8.52 -7.80 16.76
C PRO A 66 -8.97 -9.21 17.14
N ARG A 67 -9.26 -10.08 16.16
CA ARG A 67 -9.66 -11.47 16.42
C ARG A 67 -8.46 -12.38 16.65
N THR A 68 -7.35 -12.14 15.94
CA THR A 68 -6.14 -12.99 15.99
C THR A 68 -5.00 -12.34 16.77
N GLY A 69 -5.04 -11.02 16.99
CA GLY A 69 -3.94 -10.24 17.54
C GLY A 69 -2.78 -10.02 16.54
N GLU A 70 -2.97 -10.38 15.27
CA GLU A 70 -1.96 -10.17 14.24
C GLU A 70 -1.84 -8.69 13.87
N ILE A 71 -0.61 -8.25 13.65
CA ILE A 71 -0.24 -6.88 13.33
C ILE A 71 0.48 -6.88 11.98
N LEU A 72 0.04 -5.98 11.11
CA LEU A 72 0.72 -5.57 9.88
C LEU A 72 1.30 -4.18 10.14
N ASP A 73 2.58 -4.17 10.48
CA ASP A 73 3.27 -2.96 10.93
C ASP A 73 4.06 -2.33 9.79
N ASP A 74 4.17 -1.00 9.80
CA ASP A 74 4.98 -0.21 8.85
C ASP A 74 4.69 -0.48 7.35
N ILE A 75 3.41 -0.62 6.99
CA ILE A 75 2.99 -0.77 5.59
C ILE A 75 3.09 0.60 4.89
N GLY A 76 4.28 0.91 4.40
CA GLY A 76 4.56 2.11 3.62
C GLY A 76 4.18 1.93 2.15
N PHE A 77 3.44 2.86 1.59
CA PHE A 77 3.13 2.87 0.16
C PHE A 77 3.01 4.29 -0.40
N THR A 78 3.18 4.37 -1.71
CA THR A 78 2.91 5.57 -2.51
C THR A 78 2.15 5.17 -3.78
N LEU A 79 1.88 6.15 -4.64
CA LEU A 79 1.34 5.92 -5.97
C LEU A 79 2.38 6.36 -7.01
N ASP A 80 2.27 5.78 -8.20
CA ASP A 80 2.93 6.27 -9.40
C ASP A 80 2.15 5.91 -10.65
N LEU A 81 2.46 6.60 -11.75
CA LEU A 81 2.00 6.25 -13.08
C LEU A 81 2.99 5.25 -13.68
N MET A 82 2.54 4.02 -13.86
CA MET A 82 3.34 2.91 -14.38
C MET A 82 2.86 2.56 -15.78
N ASP A 83 3.79 2.44 -16.72
CA ASP A 83 3.48 1.93 -18.06
C ASP A 83 3.69 0.41 -18.07
N ASP A 84 2.61 -0.34 -18.16
CA ASP A 84 2.63 -1.80 -18.29
C ASP A 84 2.75 -2.25 -19.76
N GLY A 85 2.90 -1.31 -20.69
CA GLY A 85 2.98 -1.53 -22.13
C GLY A 85 1.63 -1.82 -22.79
N VAL A 86 0.52 -1.77 -22.05
CA VAL A 86 -0.83 -2.06 -22.54
C VAL A 86 -1.77 -0.90 -22.24
N GLY A 87 -1.90 0.02 -23.19
CA GLY A 87 -2.90 1.09 -23.11
C GLY A 87 -2.42 2.39 -22.43
N GLY A 88 -1.14 2.49 -22.09
CA GLY A 88 -0.49 3.70 -21.56
C GLY A 88 -0.30 3.66 -20.05
N PRO A 89 0.16 4.77 -19.43
CA PRO A 89 0.42 4.81 -18.01
C PRO A 89 -0.85 4.58 -17.18
N ASN A 90 -0.81 3.60 -16.29
CA ASN A 90 -1.86 3.30 -15.32
C ASN A 90 -1.40 3.66 -13.90
N LEU A 91 -2.32 4.07 -13.05
CA LEU A 91 -2.04 4.38 -11.66
C LEU A 91 -1.81 3.08 -10.88
N ALA A 92 -0.65 2.93 -10.26
CA ALA A 92 -0.31 1.75 -9.47
C ALA A 92 0.03 2.13 -8.02
N VAL A 93 -0.29 1.21 -7.10
CA VAL A 93 0.21 1.26 -5.72
C VAL A 93 1.63 0.72 -5.69
N LEU A 94 2.53 1.47 -5.08
CA LEU A 94 3.93 1.09 -4.88
C LEU A 94 4.15 0.79 -3.40
N LEU A 95 4.36 -0.49 -3.08
CA LEU A 95 4.68 -0.92 -1.72
C LEU A 95 6.16 -0.64 -1.43
N ARG A 96 6.45 0.10 -0.37
CA ARG A 96 7.82 0.36 0.09
C ARG A 96 8.45 -0.91 0.67
N THR A 97 9.72 -1.16 0.33
CA THR A 97 10.47 -2.31 0.83
C THR A 97 11.86 -1.92 1.30
N GLU A 98 12.46 -2.75 2.16
CA GLU A 98 13.78 -2.49 2.75
C GLU A 98 14.94 -2.67 1.75
N GLY A 99 14.72 -3.29 0.60
CA GLY A 99 15.78 -3.60 -0.34
C GLY A 99 15.31 -3.99 -1.74
N ALA A 100 16.29 -4.14 -2.63
CA ALA A 100 16.04 -4.66 -3.97
C ALA A 100 15.56 -6.11 -3.88
N HIS A 101 14.45 -6.43 -4.53
CA HIS A 101 14.05 -7.82 -4.72
C HIS A 101 14.69 -8.31 -6.03
N SER A 102 15.42 -9.43 -5.98
CA SER A 102 16.00 -10.04 -7.20
C SER A 102 14.94 -10.70 -8.07
N THR A 103 13.78 -11.02 -7.50
CA THR A 103 12.60 -11.53 -8.20
C THR A 103 11.37 -11.00 -7.48
N PRO A 104 10.44 -10.31 -8.16
CA PRO A 104 9.26 -9.77 -7.52
C PRO A 104 8.33 -10.91 -7.06
N PRO A 105 7.72 -10.80 -5.87
CA PRO A 105 6.72 -11.76 -5.43
C PRO A 105 5.49 -11.73 -6.35
N PHE A 106 4.70 -12.82 -6.34
CA PHE A 106 3.44 -12.85 -7.08
C PHE A 106 2.55 -11.66 -6.68
N GLY A 107 1.89 -11.04 -7.68
CA GLY A 107 1.11 -9.81 -7.48
C GLY A 107 1.95 -8.52 -7.52
N PHE A 108 3.26 -8.60 -7.76
CA PHE A 108 4.11 -7.42 -7.91
C PHE A 108 4.93 -7.49 -9.20
N THR A 109 5.31 -6.32 -9.72
CA THR A 109 6.18 -6.20 -10.88
C THR A 109 7.62 -5.89 -10.47
N GLU A 110 8.51 -5.76 -11.46
CA GLU A 110 9.91 -5.44 -11.24
C GLU A 110 10.10 -4.29 -10.25
N PRO A 111 10.96 -4.47 -9.21
CA PRO A 111 11.17 -3.44 -8.22
C PRO A 111 11.83 -2.22 -8.84
N LEU A 112 11.44 -1.06 -8.36
CA LEU A 112 12.02 0.19 -8.78
C LEU A 112 12.56 0.97 -7.59
N ARG A 113 13.49 1.87 -7.88
CA ARG A 113 14.07 2.75 -6.88
C ARG A 113 13.70 4.18 -7.19
N THR A 114 13.07 4.86 -6.24
CA THR A 114 12.74 6.29 -6.34
C THR A 114 13.04 6.99 -5.03
N ALA A 115 13.58 8.21 -5.11
CA ALA A 115 13.94 9.05 -3.96
C ALA A 115 14.70 8.31 -2.83
N ARG A 116 15.55 7.35 -3.20
CA ARG A 116 16.40 6.49 -2.34
C ARG A 116 15.73 5.26 -1.70
N SER A 117 14.40 5.13 -1.77
CA SER A 117 13.68 3.95 -1.28
C SER A 117 13.42 2.95 -2.41
N TRP A 118 13.31 1.67 -2.05
CA TRP A 118 12.89 0.60 -2.95
C TRP A 118 11.38 0.42 -2.86
N TYR A 119 10.77 0.14 -4.01
CA TYR A 119 9.35 -0.13 -4.10
C TYR A 119 9.08 -1.34 -4.97
N LEU A 120 8.05 -2.09 -4.58
CA LEU A 120 7.40 -3.11 -5.37
C LEU A 120 6.08 -2.55 -5.90
N PRO A 121 5.98 -2.25 -7.20
CA PRO A 121 4.70 -1.87 -7.78
C PRO A 121 3.77 -3.08 -7.76
N MET A 122 2.55 -2.88 -7.28
CA MET A 122 1.50 -3.88 -7.32
C MET A 122 1.00 -4.03 -8.76
N SER A 123 0.81 -5.28 -9.19
CA SER A 123 0.11 -5.56 -10.44
C SER A 123 -1.41 -5.54 -10.23
N ASP A 124 -2.16 -5.53 -11.32
CA ASP A 124 -3.64 -5.63 -11.27
C ASP A 124 -4.16 -6.96 -10.72
N THR A 125 -3.27 -7.93 -10.50
CA THR A 125 -3.63 -9.21 -9.87
C THR A 125 -3.36 -9.22 -8.36
N ALA A 126 -2.70 -8.20 -7.80
CA ALA A 126 -2.37 -8.12 -6.39
C ALA A 126 -3.62 -8.08 -5.51
N THR A 127 -3.70 -8.96 -4.52
CA THR A 127 -4.76 -8.96 -3.50
C THR A 127 -4.17 -8.70 -2.12
N ALA A 128 -5.03 -8.64 -1.09
CA ALA A 128 -4.59 -8.54 0.29
C ALA A 128 -3.63 -9.69 0.68
N HIS A 129 -3.80 -10.89 0.11
CA HIS A 129 -2.94 -12.03 0.40
C HIS A 129 -1.48 -11.80 -0.04
N GLU A 130 -1.28 -11.26 -1.24
CA GLU A 130 0.05 -10.91 -1.74
C GLU A 130 0.67 -9.77 -0.93
N LEU A 131 -0.15 -8.77 -0.52
CA LEU A 131 0.31 -7.72 0.38
C LEU A 131 0.80 -8.30 1.72
N PHE A 132 0.05 -9.20 2.34
CA PHE A 132 0.48 -9.86 3.60
C PHE A 132 1.78 -10.62 3.44
N SER A 133 1.95 -11.28 2.30
CA SER A 133 3.17 -12.03 1.99
C SER A 133 4.39 -11.12 1.81
N ALA A 134 4.19 -9.94 1.20
CA ALA A 134 5.25 -8.96 0.95
C ALA A 134 5.59 -8.08 2.17
N ALA A 135 4.62 -7.82 3.05
CA ALA A 135 4.74 -6.95 4.23
C ALA A 135 5.67 -7.45 5.35
N GLY A 136 6.46 -8.51 5.14
CA GLY A 136 7.44 -8.98 6.12
C GLY A 136 6.89 -9.89 7.22
N GLY A 137 5.77 -10.58 6.97
CA GLY A 137 5.20 -11.59 7.85
C GLY A 137 4.35 -11.01 8.98
N LEU A 138 3.25 -11.70 9.29
CA LEU A 138 2.33 -11.32 10.36
C LEU A 138 3.05 -11.33 11.71
N LYS A 139 3.09 -10.17 12.38
CA LYS A 139 3.70 -10.03 13.69
C LYS A 139 2.61 -10.19 14.75
N THR A 140 2.95 -10.78 15.90
CA THR A 140 2.04 -10.83 17.06
C THR A 140 2.41 -9.82 18.15
N LYS A 141 3.43 -9.01 17.88
CA LYS A 141 3.89 -7.91 18.73
C LYS A 141 4.22 -6.72 17.83
N PRO A 142 3.92 -5.48 18.25
CA PRO A 142 4.33 -4.28 17.51
C PRO A 142 5.86 -4.26 17.36
N CYS A 143 6.40 -3.80 16.23
CA CYS A 143 7.83 -3.52 16.15
C CYS A 143 8.22 -2.29 16.97
N PHE A 144 7.26 -1.40 17.23
CA PHE A 144 7.45 -0.18 17.99
C PHE A 144 6.57 -0.17 19.24
N GLU A 145 7.15 -0.47 20.40
CA GLU A 145 6.53 -0.13 21.69
C GLU A 145 6.81 1.35 21.96
N TRP A 146 5.79 2.22 21.85
CA TRP A 146 5.90 3.60 22.32
C TRP A 146 6.10 3.58 23.84
N ARG A 147 7.35 3.67 24.29
CA ARG A 147 7.64 3.92 25.70
C ARG A 147 7.43 5.40 25.96
N ALA A 148 6.32 5.72 26.62
CA ALA A 148 6.15 7.03 27.24
C ALA A 148 7.41 7.32 28.06
N ALA A 149 8.11 8.42 27.77
CA ALA A 149 9.18 8.87 28.63
C ALA A 149 8.60 9.13 30.03
N ALA A 150 9.05 8.34 31.00
CA ALA A 150 8.66 8.44 32.41
C ALA A 150 9.18 9.73 33.04
#